data_AF-A0A921FEI6-F1
#
_entry.id   AF-A0A921FEI6-F1
#
_cell.length_a   1.000
_cell.length_b   1.000
_cell.length_c   1.000
_cell.angle_alpha   90.00
_cell.angle_beta   90.00
_cell.angle_gamma   90.00
#
_symmetry.space_group_name_H-M   'P 1'
#
loop_
_entity.id
_entity.type
_entity.pdbx_description
1 polymer ?
#
loop_
_entity_poly.entity_id
_entity_poly.type
_entity_poly.pdbx_seq_one_letter_code
_entity_poly.pdbx_strand_id
1 'polypeptide(L)'
;MNGFYNRDLAFRYIKEAIDDGLSKMGNTKLDNQICDSWITYSQKILELTTKDYNPSILLNYLRIVTSFGISTPPYQKMSVCLEYLIGVLKLL
;
A
#
# COMPACT_ATOMS: atom_id res chain seq x y z
N MET A 1 -6.48 26.51 3.68
CA MET A 1 -7.19 25.69 2.67
C MET A 1 -6.56 24.30 2.68
N ASN A 2 -7.30 23.22 2.40
CA ASN A 2 -6.80 21.88 2.00
C ASN A 2 -6.96 20.66 2.93
N GLY A 3 -7.79 20.68 3.99
CA GLY A 3 -8.11 19.42 4.70
C GLY A 3 -8.90 18.42 3.84
N PHE A 4 -9.96 18.90 3.18
CA PHE A 4 -10.83 18.08 2.33
C PHE A 4 -10.17 17.68 1.00
N TYR A 5 -9.46 18.59 0.35
CA TYR A 5 -8.80 18.34 -0.94
C TYR A 5 -7.72 17.24 -0.84
N ASN A 6 -7.00 17.16 0.29
CA ASN A 6 -6.02 16.10 0.52
C ASN A 6 -6.66 14.72 0.72
N ARG A 7 -7.89 14.67 1.26
CA ARG A 7 -8.57 13.41 1.56
C ARG A 7 -9.11 12.72 0.31
N ASP A 8 -9.73 13.47 -0.60
CA ASP A 8 -10.23 12.92 -1.88
C ASP A 8 -9.08 12.42 -2.76
N LEU A 9 -7.95 13.16 -2.76
CA LEU A 9 -6.74 12.77 -3.47
C LEU A 9 -6.12 11.51 -2.86
N ALA A 10 -6.04 11.44 -1.51
CA ALA A 10 -5.58 10.26 -0.80
C ALA A 10 -6.45 9.03 -1.10
N PHE A 11 -7.77 9.19 -1.06
CA PHE A 11 -8.71 8.12 -1.36
C PHE A 11 -8.49 7.58 -2.77
N ARG A 12 -8.37 8.47 -3.77
CA ARG A 12 -8.14 8.06 -5.17
C ARG A 12 -6.86 7.27 -5.33
N TYR A 13 -5.73 7.79 -4.87
CA TYR A 13 -4.44 7.14 -5.07
C TYR A 13 -4.31 5.83 -4.29
N ILE A 14 -4.83 5.77 -3.07
CA ILE A 14 -4.80 4.52 -2.28
C ILE A 14 -5.71 3.47 -2.94
N LYS A 15 -6.88 3.86 -3.46
CA LYS A 15 -7.73 2.96 -4.24
C LYS A 15 -7.03 2.43 -5.49
N GLU A 16 -6.38 3.30 -6.26
CA GLU A 16 -5.58 2.89 -7.43
C GLU A 16 -4.47 1.89 -7.06
N ALA A 17 -3.79 2.11 -5.93
CA ALA A 17 -2.77 1.19 -5.44
C ALA A 17 -3.34 -0.18 -5.04
N ILE A 18 -4.55 -0.21 -4.46
CA ILE A 18 -5.26 -1.44 -4.13
C ILE A 18 -5.68 -2.19 -5.40
N ASP A 19 -6.31 -1.50 -6.35
CA ASP A 19 -6.79 -2.10 -7.60
C ASP A 19 -5.61 -2.70 -8.41
N ASP A 20 -4.49 -1.98 -8.49
CA ASP A 20 -3.26 -2.46 -9.12
C ASP A 20 -2.66 -3.67 -8.39
N GLY A 21 -2.68 -3.69 -7.06
CA GLY A 21 -2.20 -4.81 -6.27
C GLY A 21 -3.07 -6.06 -6.40
N LEU A 22 -4.40 -5.91 -6.40
CA LEU A 22 -5.34 -7.01 -6.64
C LEU A 22 -5.15 -7.61 -8.04
N SER A 23 -4.94 -6.77 -9.05
CA SER A 23 -4.63 -7.21 -10.42
C SER A 23 -3.33 -8.03 -10.48
N LYS A 24 -2.28 -7.58 -9.79
CA LYS A 24 -1.00 -8.33 -9.69
C LYS A 24 -1.15 -9.65 -8.94
N MET A 25 -1.98 -9.71 -7.90
CA MET A 25 -2.27 -10.96 -7.19
C MET A 25 -3.04 -11.98 -8.04
N GLY A 26 -3.86 -11.53 -8.98
CA GLY A 26 -4.53 -12.40 -9.94
C GLY A 26 -3.60 -12.94 -11.04
N ASN A 27 -2.36 -12.46 -11.13
CA ASN A 27 -1.41 -12.87 -12.15
C ASN A 27 -0.67 -14.15 -11.75
N THR A 28 -0.74 -15.19 -12.59
CA THR A 28 -0.05 -16.48 -12.38
C THR A 28 1.47 -16.37 -12.41
N LYS A 29 2.02 -15.24 -12.88
CA LYS A 29 3.45 -14.93 -12.92
C LYS A 29 3.93 -14.07 -11.75
N LEU A 30 3.14 -13.95 -10.68
CA LEU A 30 3.55 -13.18 -9.50
C LEU A 30 4.86 -13.73 -8.93
N ASP A 31 5.92 -12.93 -9.01
CA ASP A 31 7.24 -13.23 -8.48
C ASP A 31 7.69 -12.16 -7.46
N ASN A 32 8.89 -12.34 -6.90
CA ASN A 32 9.45 -11.38 -5.95
C ASN A 32 9.66 -10.00 -6.58
N GLN A 33 10.05 -9.91 -7.85
CA GLN A 33 10.33 -8.64 -8.50
C GLN A 33 9.06 -7.80 -8.66
N ILE A 34 7.96 -8.42 -9.11
CA ILE A 34 6.65 -7.77 -9.25
C ILE A 34 6.12 -7.33 -7.88
N CYS A 35 6.23 -8.20 -6.88
CA CYS A 35 5.83 -7.94 -5.51
C CYS A 35 6.60 -6.75 -4.91
N ASP A 36 7.94 -6.77 -4.96
CA ASP A 36 8.79 -5.74 -4.35
C ASP A 36 8.61 -4.39 -5.07
N SER A 37 8.39 -4.41 -6.39
CA SER A 37 8.05 -3.22 -7.17
C SER A 37 6.72 -2.62 -6.73
N TRP A 38 5.71 -3.45 -6.52
CA TRP A 38 4.39 -2.99 -6.05
C TRP A 38 4.41 -2.50 -4.60
N ILE A 39 5.17 -3.15 -3.71
CA ILE A 39 5.37 -2.66 -2.34
C ILE A 39 6.04 -1.28 -2.37
N THR A 40 7.08 -1.09 -3.18
CA THR A 40 7.74 0.21 -3.33
C THR A 40 6.78 1.28 -3.86
N TYR A 41 5.96 0.94 -4.84
CA TYR A 41 4.95 1.83 -5.38
C TYR A 41 3.92 2.24 -4.32
N SER A 42 3.33 1.28 -3.60
CA SER A 42 2.34 1.56 -2.56
C SER A 42 2.91 2.34 -1.37
N GLN A 43 4.18 2.13 -1.01
CA GLN A 43 4.89 2.97 -0.03
C GLN A 43 4.91 4.44 -0.47
N LYS A 44 5.26 4.71 -1.73
CA LYS A 44 5.27 6.08 -2.27
C LYS A 44 3.89 6.70 -2.28
N ILE A 45 2.86 5.93 -2.60
CA ILE A 45 1.47 6.41 -2.53
C ILE A 45 1.11 6.82 -1.10
N LEU A 46 1.44 6.01 -0.09
CA LEU A 46 1.19 6.39 1.30
C LEU A 46 2.02 7.59 1.74
N GLU A 47 3.27 7.72 1.30
CA GLU A 47 4.06 8.92 1.60
C GLU A 47 3.44 10.18 1.00
N LEU A 48 3.06 10.13 -0.28
CA LEU A 48 2.46 11.28 -0.98
C LEU A 48 1.12 11.69 -0.37
N THR A 49 0.35 10.72 0.09
CA THR A 49 -1.02 10.96 0.54
C THR A 49 -1.09 11.27 2.02
N THR A 50 -0.30 10.60 2.87
CA THR A 50 -0.51 10.63 4.33
C THR A 50 0.52 11.38 5.14
N LYS A 51 1.67 11.74 4.58
CA LYS A 51 2.79 12.35 5.32
C LYS A 51 2.39 13.61 6.08
N ASP A 52 1.57 14.47 5.47
CA ASP A 52 1.23 15.78 6.02
C ASP A 52 0.01 15.78 6.95
N TYR A 53 -0.82 14.73 6.94
CA TYR A 53 -2.04 14.66 7.76
C TYR A 53 -2.02 13.54 8.81
N ASN A 54 -1.41 12.39 8.52
CA ASN A 54 -1.27 11.27 9.43
C ASN A 54 -0.05 10.38 9.08
N PRO A 55 1.15 10.78 9.50
CA PRO A 55 2.38 10.05 9.19
C PRO A 55 2.44 8.65 9.82
N SER A 56 1.62 8.37 10.85
CA SER A 56 1.55 7.04 11.46
C SER A 56 1.07 5.97 10.48
N ILE A 57 0.28 6.34 9.47
CA ILE A 57 -0.16 5.40 8.42
C ILE A 57 1.05 4.86 7.65
N LEU A 58 1.94 5.74 7.19
CA LEU A 58 3.17 5.33 6.50
C LEU A 58 4.08 4.52 7.44
N LEU A 59 4.27 4.98 8.67
CA LEU A 59 5.16 4.31 9.64
C LEU A 59 4.70 2.87 9.95
N ASN A 60 3.41 2.65 10.14
CA ASN A 60 2.86 1.31 10.36
C ASN A 60 2.98 0.42 9.12
N TYR A 61 2.81 0.98 7.92
CA TYR A 61 3.05 0.25 6.68
C TYR A 61 4.50 -0.19 6.54
N LEU A 62 5.46 0.71 6.83
CA LEU A 62 6.88 0.37 6.82
C LEU A 62 7.20 -0.73 7.83
N ARG A 63 6.60 -0.71 9.03
CA ARG A 63 6.76 -1.80 10.02
C ARG A 63 6.29 -3.15 9.48
N ILE A 64 5.14 -3.18 8.81
CA ILE A 64 4.64 -4.39 8.13
C ILE A 64 5.67 -4.88 7.12
N VAL A 65 6.15 -4.00 6.23
CA VAL A 65 7.12 -4.39 5.21
C VAL A 65 8.42 -4.93 5.82
N THR A 66 8.92 -4.29 6.88
CA THR A 66 10.13 -4.76 7.58
C THR A 66 9.94 -6.08 8.33
N SER A 67 8.71 -6.48 8.61
CA SER A 67 8.42 -7.75 9.30
C SER A 67 8.55 -8.97 8.36
N PHE A 68 8.60 -8.75 7.05
CA PHE A 68 8.73 -9.84 6.08
C PHE A 68 10.15 -10.43 6.12
N GLY A 69 10.23 -11.74 6.35
CA GLY A 69 11.48 -12.49 6.26
C GLY A 69 11.83 -12.87 4.82
N ILE A 70 13.06 -13.35 4.62
CA ILE A 70 13.58 -13.84 3.32
C ILE A 70 12.70 -14.96 2.74
N SER A 71 12.07 -15.77 3.60
CA SER A 71 11.19 -16.87 3.23
C SER A 71 9.74 -16.48 2.99
N THR A 72 9.35 -15.22 3.21
CA THR A 72 7.95 -14.80 3.04
C THR A 72 7.62 -14.76 1.54
N PRO A 73 6.65 -15.56 1.04
CA PRO A 73 6.36 -15.62 -0.37
C PRO A 73 5.71 -14.32 -0.88
N PRO A 74 5.92 -13.95 -2.16
CA PRO A 74 5.36 -12.73 -2.78
C PRO A 74 3.87 -12.51 -2.49
N TYR A 75 3.08 -13.57 -2.65
CA TYR A 75 1.64 -13.53 -2.44
C TYR A 75 1.27 -13.13 -1.01
N GLN A 76 1.97 -13.67 -0.02
CA GLN A 76 1.71 -13.37 1.39
C GLN A 76 2.10 -11.92 1.72
N LYS A 77 3.25 -11.44 1.20
CA LYS A 77 3.66 -10.03 1.35
C LYS A 77 2.59 -9.09 0.79
N MET A 78 2.15 -9.35 -0.45
CA MET A 78 1.12 -8.53 -1.10
C MET A 78 -0.22 -8.57 -0.37
N SER A 79 -0.67 -9.74 0.09
CA SER A 79 -1.93 -9.88 0.83
C SER A 79 -1.95 -9.00 2.08
N VAL A 80 -0.91 -9.08 2.92
CA VAL A 80 -0.83 -8.30 4.17
C VAL A 80 -0.78 -6.80 3.87
N CYS A 81 0.00 -6.39 2.87
CA CYS A 81 0.06 -5.00 2.43
C CYS A 81 -1.29 -4.50 1.89
N LEU A 82 -2.00 -5.30 1.09
CA LEU A 82 -3.32 -4.96 0.56
C LEU A 82 -4.37 -4.84 1.67
N GLU A 83 -4.39 -5.79 2.61
CA GLU A 83 -5.28 -5.74 3.78
C GLU A 83 -5.08 -4.42 4.55
N TYR A 84 -3.83 -4.01 4.75
CA TYR A 84 -3.51 -2.74 5.38
C TYR A 84 -4.03 -1.54 4.58
N LEU A 85 -3.76 -1.48 3.27
CA LEU A 85 -4.21 -0.39 2.40
C LEU A 85 -5.75 -0.28 2.36
N ILE A 86 -6.45 -1.42 2.29
CA ILE A 86 -7.92 -1.48 2.36
C ILE A 86 -8.41 -0.95 3.71
N GLY A 87 -7.72 -1.29 4.81
CA GLY A 87 -7.99 -0.74 6.12
C GLY A 87 -7.84 0.78 6.17
N VAL A 88 -6.75 1.32 5.61
CA VAL A 88 -6.52 2.77 5.49
C VAL A 88 -7.61 3.44 4.67
N LEU A 89 -7.98 2.87 3.52
CA LEU A 89 -9.00 3.45 2.64
C LEU A 89 -10.36 3.61 3.35
N LYS A 90 -10.72 2.69 4.25
CA LYS A 90 -11.96 2.76 5.05
C LYS A 90 -11.96 3.86 6.12
N LEU A 91 -10.78 4.39 6.47
CA LEU A 91 -10.61 5.46 7.45
C LEU A 91 -10.58 6.86 6.81
N LEU A 92 -10.45 6.92 5.48
CA LEU A 92 -10.57 8.13 4.66
C LEU A 92 -12.04 8.43 4.37
#